data_AF-D2QME8-F1
#
_entry.id   AF-D2QME8-F1
#
_cell.length_a   1.000
_cell.length_b   1.000
_cell.length_c   1.000
_cell.angle_alpha   90.00
_cell.angle_beta   90.00
_cell.angle_gamma   90.00
#
_symmetry.space_group_name_H-M   'P 1'
#
loop_
_entity.id
_entity.type
_entity.pdbx_description
1 polymer ?
#
loop_
_entity_poly.entity_id
_entity_poly.type
_entity_poly.pdbx_seq_one_letter_code
_entity_poly.pdbx_strand_id
1 'polypeptide(L)'
;MIRLSIVLLSLLTTLSFAQAPLTGLIAYYPFTNNANDASGTNNNGVVYGATPVDGQNGLANSAYRFADGNKIIVANNTSLKITNEFSFSAWVRLRSFAGRNNTDGSLSSYGTHAIFAKDCDQGWFSCTLITDSKTPNTVILSSGNWLGGWQYYYFTYTVGNWVHVAIVNKNNRLEQYINGKMVSASFSNIDFTQVNSANLYIGGMACWPYFFNGDLDEMRFYNRGITESEVAAMYEFEKKPIFSINHGNWNDTSVWSCNCVPTSTDVVQVSHSISVPAKTAAYAWNVQYNLNGQVALESDARLILSK
;
A
#
# COMPACT_ATOMS: atom_id res chain seq x y z
N MET A 1 20.18 -45.05 42.93
CA MET A 1 18.91 -44.91 42.19
C MET A 1 18.37 -43.51 42.45
N ILE A 2 18.60 -42.55 41.54
CA ILE A 2 18.00 -41.21 41.60
C ILE A 2 17.32 -41.02 40.25
N ARG A 3 15.98 -40.98 40.24
CA ARG A 3 15.19 -40.66 39.04
C ARG A 3 15.04 -39.14 38.98
N LEU A 4 15.60 -38.54 37.93
CA LEU A 4 15.38 -37.14 37.60
C LEU A 4 14.15 -37.06 36.69
N SER A 5 13.06 -36.50 37.19
CA SER A 5 11.87 -36.19 36.40
C SER A 5 12.08 -34.82 35.74
N ILE A 6 12.25 -34.79 34.42
CA ILE A 6 12.23 -33.55 33.64
C ILE A 6 10.78 -33.28 33.25
N VAL A 7 10.18 -32.23 33.81
CA VAL A 7 8.90 -31.69 33.34
C VAL A 7 9.22 -30.78 32.16
N LEU A 8 8.85 -31.22 30.96
CA LEU A 8 8.95 -30.40 29.75
C LEU A 8 7.77 -29.43 29.71
N LEU A 9 8.00 -28.17 30.09
CA LEU A 9 7.01 -27.11 29.97
C LEU A 9 7.00 -26.64 28.51
N SER A 10 6.03 -27.10 27.71
CA SER A 10 5.83 -26.61 26.34
C SER A 10 5.24 -25.21 26.39
N LEU A 11 6.09 -24.19 26.22
CA LEU A 11 5.69 -22.81 26.03
C LEU A 11 4.98 -22.72 24.66
N LEU A 12 3.65 -22.75 24.62
CA LEU A 12 2.90 -22.37 23.42
C LEU A 12 3.05 -20.86 23.26
N THR A 13 4.05 -20.42 22.49
CA THR A 13 4.08 -19.08 21.94
C THR A 13 2.99 -19.00 20.88
N THR A 14 1.90 -18.29 21.18
CA THR A 14 0.96 -17.88 20.14
C THR A 14 1.72 -16.95 19.20
N LEU A 15 2.06 -17.43 18.00
CA LEU A 15 2.44 -16.53 16.91
C LEU A 15 1.17 -15.73 16.58
N SER A 16 1.08 -14.52 17.12
CA SER A 16 0.20 -13.50 16.57
C SER A 16 0.74 -13.18 15.19
N PHE A 17 0.15 -13.76 14.14
CA PHE A 17 0.40 -13.27 12.79
C PHE A 17 0.02 -11.79 12.77
N ALA A 18 0.88 -10.95 12.20
CA ALA A 18 0.51 -9.57 11.90
C ALA A 18 -0.77 -9.61 11.07
N GLN A 19 -1.81 -8.91 11.49
CA GLN A 19 -3.06 -8.77 10.74
C GLN A 19 -3.39 -7.29 10.66
N ALA A 20 -3.93 -6.86 9.52
CA ALA A 20 -4.46 -5.51 9.38
C ALA A 20 -5.55 -5.25 10.45
N PRO A 21 -5.55 -4.07 11.10
CA PRO A 21 -6.52 -3.77 12.15
C PRO A 21 -7.94 -3.76 11.57
N LEU A 22 -8.90 -4.34 12.30
CA LEU A 22 -10.32 -4.34 11.91
C LEU A 22 -11.13 -3.28 12.66
N THR A 23 -10.70 -2.91 13.87
CA THR A 23 -11.38 -1.89 14.67
C THR A 23 -11.39 -0.56 13.93
N GLY A 24 -12.58 0.04 13.79
CA GLY A 24 -12.76 1.32 13.12
C GLY A 24 -12.59 1.29 11.60
N LEU A 25 -12.47 0.11 10.98
CA LEU A 25 -12.42 -0.04 9.53
C LEU A 25 -13.80 0.30 8.94
N ILE A 26 -13.84 1.27 8.01
CA ILE A 26 -15.08 1.76 7.38
C ILE A 26 -15.15 1.52 5.88
N ALA A 27 -14.04 1.13 5.26
CA ALA A 27 -14.02 0.60 3.90
C ALA A 27 -12.70 -0.14 3.66
N TYR A 28 -12.76 -1.26 2.95
CA TYR A 28 -11.59 -2.01 2.52
C TYR A 28 -11.78 -2.52 1.10
N TYR A 29 -10.89 -2.11 0.20
CA TYR A 29 -10.89 -2.53 -1.20
C TYR A 29 -9.64 -3.38 -1.47
N PRO A 30 -9.75 -4.73 -1.36
CA PRO A 30 -8.70 -5.65 -1.78
C PRO A 30 -8.54 -5.73 -3.31
N PHE A 31 -9.48 -5.13 -4.04
CA PHE A 31 -9.59 -5.15 -5.50
C PHE A 31 -9.56 -6.53 -6.17
N THR A 32 -9.78 -7.61 -5.42
CA THR A 32 -9.88 -8.98 -5.93
C THR A 32 -11.10 -9.12 -6.86
N ASN A 33 -10.86 -8.94 -8.16
CA ASN A 33 -11.80 -9.01 -9.28
C ASN A 33 -12.92 -7.94 -9.32
N ASN A 34 -13.05 -7.07 -8.33
CA ASN A 34 -14.10 -6.05 -8.26
C ASN A 34 -13.70 -4.88 -7.34
N ALA A 35 -14.51 -3.82 -7.30
CA ALA A 35 -14.33 -2.68 -6.40
C ALA A 35 -15.29 -2.74 -5.19
N ASN A 36 -15.67 -3.94 -4.75
CA ASN A 36 -16.56 -4.11 -3.61
C ASN A 36 -15.81 -3.92 -2.29
N ASP A 37 -16.54 -3.44 -1.29
CA ASP A 37 -16.03 -3.22 0.05
C ASP A 37 -16.04 -4.54 0.84
N ALA A 38 -14.85 -4.99 1.25
CA ALA A 38 -14.61 -6.19 2.05
C ALA A 38 -14.56 -5.90 3.57
N SER A 39 -14.81 -4.67 4.01
CA SER A 39 -14.89 -4.33 5.45
C SER A 39 -16.17 -4.82 6.13
N GLY A 40 -17.21 -5.11 5.34
CA GLY A 40 -18.54 -5.44 5.83
C GLY A 40 -19.46 -4.24 6.03
N THR A 41 -19.03 -3.03 5.66
CA THR A 41 -19.86 -1.80 5.75
C THR A 41 -20.63 -1.47 4.46
N ASN A 42 -20.46 -2.28 3.42
CA ASN A 42 -21.16 -2.21 2.15
C ASN A 42 -20.95 -0.89 1.38
N ASN A 43 -19.80 -0.25 1.58
CA ASN A 43 -19.40 0.94 0.84
C ASN A 43 -18.80 0.56 -0.53
N ASN A 44 -19.57 -0.17 -1.35
CA ASN A 44 -19.08 -0.65 -2.65
C ASN A 44 -18.78 0.49 -3.62
N GLY A 45 -17.69 0.36 -4.38
CA GLY A 45 -17.31 1.28 -5.44
C GLY A 45 -17.90 0.90 -6.80
N VAL A 46 -18.26 1.91 -7.58
CA VAL A 46 -18.61 1.79 -9.01
C VAL A 46 -17.42 2.21 -9.85
N VAL A 47 -16.95 1.32 -10.74
CA VAL A 47 -15.76 1.52 -11.58
C VAL A 47 -16.12 2.33 -12.84
N TYR A 48 -15.36 3.39 -13.11
CA TYR A 48 -15.42 4.18 -14.34
C TYR A 48 -14.06 4.15 -15.03
N GLY A 49 -13.93 3.35 -16.08
CA GLY A 49 -12.74 3.29 -16.95
C GLY A 49 -11.50 2.59 -16.37
N ALA A 50 -11.36 2.49 -15.03
CA ALA A 50 -10.27 1.76 -14.42
C ALA A 50 -10.35 0.26 -14.73
N THR A 51 -9.20 -0.40 -14.88
CA THR A 51 -9.11 -1.80 -15.31
C THR A 51 -8.42 -2.68 -14.28
N PRO A 52 -8.87 -3.93 -14.04
CA PRO A 52 -8.17 -4.85 -13.15
C PRO A 52 -6.77 -5.18 -13.66
N VAL A 53 -5.81 -5.28 -12.74
CA VAL A 53 -4.41 -5.66 -12.99
C VAL A 53 -3.86 -6.48 -11.83
N ASP A 54 -2.67 -7.05 -12.00
CA ASP A 54 -2.00 -7.78 -10.93
C ASP A 54 -1.63 -6.84 -9.77
N GLY A 55 -1.93 -7.30 -8.56
CA GLY A 55 -1.69 -6.56 -7.33
C GLY A 55 -0.23 -6.47 -6.93
N GLN A 56 0.02 -5.80 -5.81
CA GLN A 56 1.37 -5.61 -5.29
C GLN A 56 2.06 -6.92 -4.89
N ASN A 57 1.27 -7.94 -4.55
CA ASN A 57 1.72 -9.28 -4.24
C ASN A 57 1.75 -10.23 -5.46
N GLY A 58 1.52 -9.72 -6.68
CA GLY A 58 1.48 -10.50 -7.90
C GLY A 58 0.21 -11.32 -8.12
N LEU A 59 -0.80 -11.21 -7.25
CA LEU A 59 -2.09 -11.87 -7.47
C LEU A 59 -2.81 -11.25 -8.66
N ALA A 60 -3.30 -12.09 -9.56
CA ALA A 60 -4.00 -11.66 -10.76
C ALA A 60 -5.30 -10.92 -10.41
N ASN A 61 -5.56 -9.81 -11.12
CA ASN A 61 -6.77 -9.00 -10.98
C ASN A 61 -7.07 -8.60 -9.51
N SER A 62 -6.04 -8.28 -8.73
CA SER A 62 -6.19 -7.85 -7.34
C SER A 62 -5.82 -6.38 -7.14
N ALA A 63 -5.66 -5.60 -8.20
CA ALA A 63 -5.50 -4.14 -8.15
C ALA A 63 -6.26 -3.48 -9.29
N TYR A 64 -6.44 -2.16 -9.25
CA TYR A 64 -6.98 -1.38 -10.37
C TYR A 64 -5.95 -0.41 -10.94
N ARG A 65 -5.87 -0.37 -12.27
CA ARG A 65 -5.14 0.63 -13.04
C ARG A 65 -6.03 1.81 -13.42
N PHE A 66 -5.52 3.00 -13.14
CA PHE A 66 -6.11 4.29 -13.43
C PHE A 66 -5.29 5.04 -14.48
N ALA A 67 -5.97 5.91 -15.22
CA ALA A 67 -5.45 6.81 -16.24
C ALA A 67 -6.36 8.05 -16.28
N ASP A 68 -6.09 8.99 -17.19
CA ASP A 68 -6.88 10.22 -17.30
C ASP A 68 -8.39 9.92 -17.48
N GLY A 69 -9.22 10.57 -16.68
CA GLY A 69 -10.68 10.36 -16.63
C GLY A 69 -11.17 9.16 -15.81
N ASN A 70 -10.31 8.18 -15.51
CA ASN A 70 -10.68 7.00 -14.72
C ASN A 70 -10.90 7.34 -13.25
N LYS A 71 -11.82 6.63 -12.61
CA LYS A 71 -12.11 6.75 -11.17
C LYS A 71 -12.97 5.59 -10.69
N ILE A 72 -12.94 5.33 -9.39
CA ILE A 72 -13.96 4.54 -8.70
C ILE A 72 -14.75 5.49 -7.83
N ILE A 73 -16.08 5.44 -7.91
CA ILE A 73 -16.98 6.28 -7.12
C ILE A 73 -17.65 5.44 -6.06
N VAL A 74 -17.47 5.83 -4.81
CA VAL A 74 -18.15 5.22 -3.66
C VAL A 74 -19.20 6.23 -3.17
N ALA A 75 -20.47 5.84 -3.26
CA ALA A 75 -21.57 6.72 -2.88
C ALA A 75 -21.44 7.13 -1.41
N ASN A 76 -21.69 8.41 -1.12
CA ASN A 76 -21.63 8.91 0.25
C ASN A 76 -22.65 8.18 1.14
N ASN A 77 -22.22 7.80 2.35
CA ASN A 77 -23.02 7.06 3.32
C ASN A 77 -22.64 7.48 4.74
N THR A 78 -23.50 7.21 5.72
CA THR A 78 -23.26 7.49 7.14
C THR A 78 -22.02 6.80 7.68
N SER A 79 -21.72 5.59 7.21
CA SER A 79 -20.49 4.84 7.56
C SER A 79 -19.20 5.50 7.08
N LEU A 80 -19.26 6.32 6.03
CA LEU A 80 -18.11 7.05 5.49
C LEU A 80 -17.90 8.41 6.15
N LYS A 81 -18.73 8.77 7.15
CA LYS A 81 -18.59 10.04 7.84
C LYS A 81 -17.36 10.03 8.75
N ILE A 82 -16.54 11.06 8.59
CA ILE A 82 -15.37 11.32 9.40
C ILE A 82 -15.74 12.38 10.44
N THR A 83 -15.54 12.10 11.72
CA THR A 83 -15.98 13.00 12.80
C THR A 83 -14.80 13.67 13.49
N ASN A 84 -13.85 12.89 14.00
CA ASN A 84 -12.76 13.39 14.84
C ASN A 84 -11.39 12.94 14.35
N GLU A 85 -11.28 11.68 13.95
CA GLU A 85 -10.04 11.05 13.57
C GLU A 85 -10.24 10.24 12.29
N PHE A 86 -9.16 10.02 11.57
CA PHE A 86 -9.18 9.34 10.29
C PHE A 86 -7.86 8.65 10.05
N SER A 87 -7.91 7.45 9.48
CA SER A 87 -6.72 6.85 8.90
C SER A 87 -7.00 6.28 7.52
N PHE A 88 -5.98 6.28 6.69
CA PHE A 88 -6.00 5.72 5.36
C PHE A 88 -4.71 4.95 5.11
N SER A 89 -4.80 3.85 4.37
CA SER A 89 -3.64 3.20 3.77
C SER A 89 -3.95 2.66 2.39
N ALA A 90 -2.92 2.56 1.56
CA ALA A 90 -2.96 1.89 0.28
C ALA A 90 -1.56 1.52 -0.18
N TRP A 91 -1.47 0.51 -1.04
CA TRP A 91 -0.35 0.34 -1.93
C TRP A 91 -0.58 1.15 -3.20
N VAL A 92 0.44 1.88 -3.64
CA VAL A 92 0.36 2.76 -4.80
C VAL A 92 1.55 2.51 -5.73
N ARG A 93 1.30 2.47 -7.04
CA ARG A 93 2.32 2.35 -8.07
C ARG A 93 2.03 3.32 -9.21
N LEU A 94 2.74 4.44 -9.28
CA LEU A 94 2.69 5.32 -10.43
C LEU A 94 3.33 4.63 -11.64
N ARG A 95 2.66 4.75 -12.80
CA ARG A 95 3.14 4.25 -14.10
C ARG A 95 3.82 5.34 -14.92
N SER A 96 3.58 6.59 -14.58
CA SER A 96 4.23 7.77 -15.14
C SER A 96 4.08 8.93 -14.15
N PHE A 97 4.97 9.92 -14.23
CA PHE A 97 4.79 11.19 -13.54
C PHE A 97 3.81 12.13 -14.25
N ALA A 98 3.42 11.83 -15.49
CA ALA A 98 2.47 12.62 -16.23
C ALA A 98 1.12 12.69 -15.52
N GLY A 99 0.67 13.90 -15.24
CA GLY A 99 -0.51 14.19 -14.44
C GLY A 99 -1.04 15.56 -14.76
N ARG A 100 -1.72 16.18 -13.81
CA ARG A 100 -2.36 17.49 -13.99
C ARG A 100 -1.58 18.59 -13.28
N ASN A 101 -1.46 19.73 -13.93
CA ASN A 101 -0.88 20.94 -13.34
C ASN A 101 -1.80 21.49 -12.24
N ASN A 102 -1.22 21.93 -11.12
CA ASN A 102 -1.99 22.40 -9.96
C ASN A 102 -2.65 23.75 -10.16
N THR A 103 -2.15 24.55 -11.09
CA THR A 103 -2.62 25.91 -11.33
C THR A 103 -3.80 25.94 -12.29
N ASP A 104 -3.72 25.21 -13.41
CA ASP A 104 -4.68 25.32 -14.51
C ASP A 104 -5.36 23.99 -14.90
N GLY A 105 -4.98 22.87 -14.25
CA GLY A 105 -5.56 21.56 -14.56
C GLY A 105 -5.18 21.00 -15.93
N SER A 106 -4.21 21.59 -16.64
CA SER A 106 -3.71 21.07 -17.90
C SER A 106 -2.92 19.77 -17.70
N LEU A 107 -2.88 18.92 -18.74
CA LEU A 107 -2.00 17.75 -18.73
C LEU A 107 -0.53 18.18 -18.84
N SER A 108 0.33 17.56 -18.06
CA SER A 108 1.76 17.85 -18.00
C SER A 108 2.55 16.55 -17.80
N SER A 109 3.82 16.54 -18.22
CA SER A 109 4.75 15.42 -17.98
C SER A 109 5.02 15.15 -16.49
N TYR A 110 4.72 16.13 -15.64
CA TYR A 110 4.75 16.07 -14.18
C TYR A 110 3.51 16.76 -13.64
N GLY A 111 2.85 16.16 -12.66
CA GLY A 111 1.66 16.76 -12.04
C GLY A 111 1.18 16.04 -10.81
N THR A 112 -0.05 16.34 -10.41
CA THR A 112 -0.71 15.76 -9.25
C THR A 112 -1.55 14.54 -9.62
N HIS A 113 -1.46 13.52 -8.76
CA HIS A 113 -2.07 12.22 -8.90
C HIS A 113 -3.00 11.94 -7.71
N ALA A 114 -4.30 11.83 -7.94
CA ALA A 114 -5.29 11.67 -6.86
C ALA A 114 -5.44 10.22 -6.41
N ILE A 115 -5.00 9.88 -5.18
CA ILE A 115 -5.21 8.53 -4.62
C ILE A 115 -6.68 8.39 -4.17
N PHE A 116 -7.15 9.33 -3.35
CA PHE A 116 -8.56 9.45 -3.01
C PHE A 116 -8.95 10.92 -2.74
N ALA A 117 -10.24 11.23 -2.86
CA ALA A 117 -10.76 12.56 -2.57
C ALA A 117 -12.25 12.57 -2.14
N LYS A 118 -12.60 13.56 -1.32
CA LYS A 118 -13.95 14.15 -1.15
C LYS A 118 -13.82 15.63 -1.49
N ASP A 119 -13.46 15.93 -2.74
CA ASP A 119 -13.02 17.25 -3.22
C ASP A 119 -14.16 18.23 -3.51
N CYS A 120 -15.39 17.75 -3.69
CA CYS A 120 -16.55 18.61 -3.85
C CYS A 120 -17.16 19.10 -2.52
N ASP A 121 -16.63 18.65 -1.39
CA ASP A 121 -16.97 19.20 -0.08
C ASP A 121 -16.22 20.52 0.17
N GLN A 122 -16.78 21.40 1.00
CA GLN A 122 -16.14 22.68 1.35
C GLN A 122 -14.73 22.49 1.92
N GLY A 123 -14.53 21.41 2.68
CA GLY A 123 -13.24 21.09 3.27
C GLY A 123 -12.23 20.55 2.27
N TRP A 124 -12.61 20.07 1.07
CA TRP A 124 -11.73 19.45 0.08
C TRP A 124 -10.72 18.47 0.70
N PHE A 125 -11.18 17.32 1.17
CA PHE A 125 -10.30 16.34 1.79
C PHE A 125 -9.70 15.42 0.72
N SER A 126 -8.37 15.27 0.68
CA SER A 126 -7.75 14.35 -0.28
C SER A 126 -6.39 13.83 0.16
N CYS A 127 -5.95 12.76 -0.50
CA CYS A 127 -4.58 12.29 -0.52
C CYS A 127 -4.11 12.22 -1.97
N THR A 128 -2.98 12.86 -2.26
CA THR A 128 -2.40 12.92 -3.60
C THR A 128 -0.90 12.67 -3.58
N LEU A 129 -0.36 12.26 -4.73
CA LEU A 129 1.08 12.31 -5.01
C LEU A 129 1.35 13.44 -5.99
N ILE A 130 2.28 14.34 -5.66
CA ILE A 130 2.66 15.45 -6.53
C ILE A 130 4.06 15.18 -7.07
N THR A 131 4.24 15.38 -8.37
CA THR A 131 5.51 15.23 -9.06
C THR A 131 5.92 16.55 -9.68
N ASP A 132 7.21 16.87 -9.64
CA ASP A 132 7.76 18.11 -10.22
C ASP A 132 8.95 17.77 -11.12
N SER A 133 9.00 18.44 -12.27
CA SER A 133 10.12 18.46 -13.20
C SER A 133 11.45 18.92 -12.58
N LYS A 134 11.40 19.78 -11.55
CA LYS A 134 12.60 20.37 -10.92
C LYS A 134 13.36 19.39 -10.03
N THR A 135 12.69 18.35 -9.54
CA THR A 135 13.27 17.35 -8.63
C THR A 135 12.96 15.95 -9.16
N PRO A 136 13.68 15.49 -10.20
CA PRO A 136 13.45 14.19 -10.80
C PRO A 136 13.49 13.07 -9.75
N ASN A 137 12.53 12.15 -9.82
CA ASN A 137 12.34 11.03 -8.88
C ASN A 137 11.94 11.43 -7.45
N THR A 138 11.66 12.71 -7.17
CA THR A 138 11.05 13.12 -5.91
C THR A 138 9.53 13.20 -6.08
N VAL A 139 8.81 12.51 -5.20
CA VAL A 139 7.36 12.58 -5.09
C VAL A 139 7.00 13.23 -3.75
N ILE A 140 5.94 14.04 -3.76
CA ILE A 140 5.39 14.66 -2.56
C ILE A 140 4.11 13.91 -2.20
N LEU A 141 4.09 13.26 -1.04
CA LEU A 141 2.84 12.79 -0.45
C LEU A 141 2.13 14.00 0.17
N SER A 142 1.01 14.39 -0.43
CA SER A 142 0.19 15.50 0.04
C SER A 142 -1.11 14.98 0.63
N SER A 143 -1.42 15.42 1.85
CA SER A 143 -2.68 15.08 2.52
C SER A 143 -3.14 16.16 3.47
N GLY A 144 -4.45 16.27 3.60
CA GLY A 144 -5.07 17.31 4.40
C GLY A 144 -6.38 17.74 3.77
N ASN A 145 -6.83 18.92 4.20
CA ASN A 145 -8.03 19.54 3.69
C ASN A 145 -7.79 21.05 3.53
N TRP A 146 -8.59 21.70 2.70
CA TRP A 146 -8.48 23.13 2.37
C TRP A 146 -8.48 24.04 3.61
N LEU A 147 -9.29 23.71 4.61
CA LEU A 147 -9.49 24.55 5.80
C LEU A 147 -8.44 24.33 6.91
N GLY A 148 -7.92 23.11 7.03
CA GLY A 148 -6.98 22.69 8.08
C GLY A 148 -5.53 22.66 7.62
N GLY A 149 -5.28 22.88 6.33
CA GLY A 149 -3.96 22.94 5.72
C GLY A 149 -3.48 21.61 5.16
N TRP A 150 -2.69 21.69 4.10
CA TRP A 150 -2.04 20.56 3.47
C TRP A 150 -0.70 20.26 4.12
N GLN A 151 -0.44 18.98 4.37
CA GLN A 151 0.86 18.48 4.79
C GLN A 151 1.58 17.85 3.61
N TYR A 152 2.89 18.05 3.55
CA TYR A 152 3.74 17.60 2.44
C TYR A 152 4.94 16.85 2.97
N TYR A 153 5.17 15.65 2.45
CA TYR A 153 6.40 14.91 2.68
C TYR A 153 7.05 14.51 1.36
N TYR A 154 8.34 14.81 1.24
CA TYR A 154 9.14 14.55 0.04
C TYR A 154 9.88 13.23 0.21
N PHE A 155 9.78 12.35 -0.77
CA PHE A 155 10.51 11.10 -0.78
C PHE A 155 10.93 10.71 -2.19
N THR A 156 12.00 9.94 -2.26
CA THR A 156 12.45 9.36 -3.53
C THR A 156 11.51 8.24 -3.94
N TYR A 157 11.11 8.24 -5.20
CA TYR A 157 10.21 7.27 -5.78
C TYR A 157 10.65 6.91 -7.19
N THR A 158 10.59 5.62 -7.52
CA THR A 158 10.89 5.11 -8.86
C THR A 158 9.60 4.66 -9.52
N VAL A 159 9.30 5.20 -10.70
CA VAL A 159 8.13 4.82 -11.50
C VAL A 159 8.09 3.31 -11.70
N GLY A 160 6.92 2.71 -11.53
CA GLY A 160 6.72 1.27 -11.64
C GLY A 160 6.92 0.49 -10.33
N ASN A 161 7.43 1.10 -9.27
CA ASN A 161 7.56 0.42 -7.97
C ASN A 161 6.31 0.61 -7.11
N TRP A 162 5.89 -0.45 -6.44
CA TRP A 162 4.89 -0.34 -5.37
C TRP A 162 5.49 0.32 -4.14
N VAL A 163 4.74 1.23 -3.53
CA VAL A 163 5.04 1.80 -2.21
C VAL A 163 3.78 1.79 -1.37
N HIS A 164 3.90 1.40 -0.11
CA HIS A 164 2.79 1.50 0.83
C HIS A 164 2.77 2.91 1.43
N VAL A 165 1.64 3.61 1.30
CA VAL A 165 1.42 4.92 1.91
C VAL A 165 0.35 4.78 2.98
N ALA A 166 0.52 5.48 4.10
CA ALA A 166 -0.56 5.65 5.06
C ALA A 166 -0.57 7.06 5.65
N ILE A 167 -1.77 7.52 6.01
CA ILE A 167 -2.00 8.79 6.69
C ILE A 167 -2.82 8.49 7.93
N VAL A 168 -2.40 9.03 9.06
CA VAL A 168 -3.10 8.92 10.34
C VAL A 168 -3.33 10.31 10.87
N ASN A 169 -4.60 10.71 11.02
CA ASN A 169 -4.99 11.91 11.73
C ASN A 169 -5.62 11.51 13.06
N LYS A 170 -4.88 11.77 14.15
CA LYS A 170 -5.31 11.48 15.52
C LYS A 170 -4.83 12.57 16.45
N ASN A 171 -5.63 12.93 17.46
CA ASN A 171 -5.28 13.99 18.43
C ASN A 171 -4.77 15.30 17.78
N ASN A 172 -5.40 15.77 16.69
CA ASN A 172 -4.98 16.94 15.91
C ASN A 172 -3.54 16.86 15.36
N ARG A 173 -3.05 15.64 15.12
CA ARG A 173 -1.74 15.37 14.53
C ARG A 173 -1.92 14.51 13.30
N LEU A 174 -1.46 15.03 12.15
CA LEU A 174 -1.38 14.29 10.91
C LEU A 174 0.01 13.66 10.82
N GLU A 175 0.02 12.34 10.74
CA GLU A 175 1.19 11.49 10.61
C GLU A 175 1.15 10.86 9.21
N GLN A 176 2.28 10.86 8.51
CA GLN A 176 2.43 10.22 7.20
C GLN A 176 3.44 9.08 7.32
N TYR A 177 3.16 8.00 6.60
CA TYR A 177 3.94 6.77 6.63
C TYR A 177 4.27 6.32 5.21
N ILE A 178 5.50 5.84 5.03
CA ILE A 178 5.96 5.19 3.82
C ILE A 178 6.51 3.83 4.21
N ASN A 179 6.04 2.77 3.57
CA ASN A 179 6.53 1.41 3.77
C ASN A 179 6.54 1.00 5.26
N GLY A 180 5.42 1.23 5.94
CA GLY A 180 5.23 0.89 7.35
C GLY A 180 5.93 1.81 8.36
N LYS A 181 6.77 2.76 7.92
CA LYS A 181 7.54 3.65 8.81
C LYS A 181 6.98 5.05 8.81
N MET A 182 6.88 5.66 9.99
CA MET A 182 6.50 7.08 10.10
C MET A 182 7.60 7.95 9.51
N VAL A 183 7.22 8.86 8.62
CA VAL A 183 8.16 9.75 7.92
C VAL A 183 7.92 11.23 8.17
N SER A 184 6.70 11.59 8.56
CA SER A 184 6.32 12.95 8.90
C SER A 184 5.26 12.93 9.97
N ALA A 185 5.27 13.94 10.84
CA ALA A 185 4.21 14.17 11.78
C ALA A 185 4.13 15.65 12.16
N SER A 186 2.95 16.25 12.02
CA SER A 186 2.74 17.68 12.28
C SER A 186 1.36 17.92 12.87
N PHE A 187 1.23 18.98 13.67
CA PHE A 187 -0.08 19.42 14.13
C PHE A 187 -0.91 19.85 12.93
N SER A 188 -2.17 19.43 12.91
CA SER A 188 -3.13 19.71 11.85
C SER A 188 -4.50 19.90 12.48
N ASN A 189 -5.15 21.02 12.17
CA ASN A 189 -6.50 21.32 12.64
C ASN A 189 -7.48 21.03 11.51
N ILE A 190 -7.56 19.76 11.08
CA ILE A 190 -8.49 19.34 10.03
C ILE A 190 -9.91 19.39 10.61
N ASP A 191 -10.73 20.30 10.09
CA ASP A 191 -12.16 20.30 10.36
C ASP A 191 -12.86 19.22 9.53
N PHE A 192 -13.12 18.08 10.16
CA PHE A 192 -13.80 16.96 9.51
C PHE A 192 -15.30 17.20 9.32
N THR A 193 -15.91 18.21 9.95
CA THR A 193 -17.35 18.49 9.74
C THR A 193 -17.64 18.93 8.31
N GLN A 194 -16.63 19.46 7.62
CA GLN A 194 -16.71 20.01 6.27
C GLN A 194 -16.34 19.02 5.17
N VAL A 195 -16.24 17.70 5.46
CA VAL A 195 -15.75 16.70 4.49
C VAL A 195 -16.66 15.46 4.41
N ASN A 196 -17.97 15.64 4.62
CA ASN A 196 -18.93 14.54 4.80
C ASN A 196 -20.13 14.53 3.84
N SER A 197 -20.19 15.40 2.83
CA SER A 197 -21.35 15.49 1.94
C SER A 197 -21.10 14.88 0.55
N ALA A 198 -19.87 14.96 0.05
CA ALA A 198 -19.48 14.45 -1.26
C ALA A 198 -19.30 12.93 -1.26
N ASN A 199 -19.40 12.31 -2.43
CA ASN A 199 -18.96 10.93 -2.62
C ASN A 199 -17.45 10.80 -2.35
N LEU A 200 -17.01 9.59 -2.01
CA LEU A 200 -15.59 9.26 -2.00
C LEU A 200 -15.18 8.84 -3.42
N TYR A 201 -14.16 9.51 -3.94
CA TYR A 201 -13.54 9.20 -5.22
C TYR A 201 -12.19 8.52 -4.96
N ILE A 202 -11.93 7.42 -5.67
CA ILE A 202 -10.67 6.69 -5.65
C ILE A 202 -10.04 6.77 -7.04
N GLY A 203 -8.75 7.08 -7.10
CA GLY A 203 -7.99 7.18 -8.34
C GLY A 203 -8.34 8.37 -9.23
N GLY A 204 -9.13 9.32 -8.73
CA GLY A 204 -9.57 10.52 -9.43
C GLY A 204 -10.37 11.47 -8.55
N MET A 205 -10.85 12.57 -9.14
CA MET A 205 -11.62 13.63 -8.49
C MET A 205 -12.88 13.98 -9.30
N ALA A 206 -13.78 14.77 -8.72
CA ALA A 206 -15.01 15.22 -9.39
C ALA A 206 -15.05 16.73 -9.67
N CYS A 207 -14.58 17.54 -8.74
CA CYS A 207 -14.58 18.99 -8.82
C CYS A 207 -13.25 19.57 -9.34
N TRP A 208 -12.24 18.72 -9.51
CA TRP A 208 -10.97 19.07 -10.15
C TRP A 208 -10.46 17.94 -11.06
N PRO A 209 -9.70 18.22 -12.13
CA PRO A 209 -9.37 17.21 -13.13
C PRO A 209 -8.22 16.28 -12.73
N TYR A 210 -7.77 16.26 -11.47
CA TYR A 210 -6.74 15.32 -11.02
C TYR A 210 -7.20 13.87 -11.19
N PHE A 211 -6.28 13.03 -11.64
CA PHE A 211 -6.47 11.59 -11.83
C PHE A 211 -5.23 10.85 -11.33
N PHE A 212 -5.35 9.58 -10.98
CA PHE A 212 -4.19 8.75 -10.68
C PHE A 212 -3.65 8.11 -11.96
N ASN A 213 -2.35 8.29 -12.26
CA ASN A 213 -1.71 7.64 -13.38
C ASN A 213 -0.92 6.40 -12.93
N GLY A 214 -1.64 5.35 -12.54
CA GLY A 214 -1.00 4.20 -11.92
C GLY A 214 -1.96 3.14 -11.41
N ASP A 215 -1.42 2.24 -10.59
CA ASP A 215 -2.14 1.14 -9.98
C ASP A 215 -2.34 1.39 -8.47
N LEU A 216 -3.53 1.08 -7.96
CA LEU A 216 -3.87 1.12 -6.53
C LEU A 216 -4.29 -0.27 -6.05
N ASP A 217 -3.86 -0.63 -4.84
CA ASP A 217 -4.13 -1.93 -4.21
C ASP A 217 -4.33 -1.77 -2.69
N GLU A 218 -5.00 -2.73 -2.06
CA GLU A 218 -5.13 -2.90 -0.61
C GLU A 218 -5.57 -1.60 0.11
N MET A 219 -6.56 -0.90 -0.44
CA MET A 219 -6.97 0.40 0.09
C MET A 219 -7.87 0.25 1.31
N ARG A 220 -7.51 0.88 2.44
CA ARG A 220 -8.28 0.84 3.69
C ARG A 220 -8.55 2.24 4.23
N PHE A 221 -9.74 2.42 4.77
CA PHE A 221 -10.19 3.65 5.41
C PHE A 221 -10.67 3.35 6.82
N TYR A 222 -10.29 4.19 7.77
CA TYR A 222 -10.64 4.06 9.18
C TYR A 222 -11.24 5.36 9.72
N ASN A 223 -12.24 5.26 10.58
CA ASN A 223 -12.83 6.40 11.31
C ASN A 223 -12.15 6.68 12.66
N ARG A 224 -10.89 6.27 12.79
CA ARG A 224 -10.05 6.47 13.97
C ARG A 224 -8.59 6.65 13.58
N GLY A 225 -7.77 7.10 14.53
CA GLY A 225 -6.33 6.96 14.45
C GLY A 225 -5.89 5.50 14.61
N ILE A 226 -5.20 4.94 13.60
CA ILE A 226 -4.43 3.71 13.79
C ILE A 226 -3.07 4.02 14.41
N THR A 227 -2.50 3.06 15.13
CA THR A 227 -1.19 3.18 15.78
C THR A 227 -0.07 2.93 14.79
N GLU A 228 1.14 3.40 15.12
CA GLU A 228 2.33 3.10 14.31
C GLU A 228 2.57 1.58 14.17
N SER A 229 2.37 0.82 15.25
CA SER A 229 2.48 -0.64 15.20
C SER A 229 1.40 -1.28 14.31
N GLU A 230 0.18 -0.74 14.28
CA GLU A 230 -0.86 -1.19 13.36
C GLU A 230 -0.51 -0.89 11.90
N VAL A 231 0.07 0.28 11.60
CA VAL A 231 0.56 0.60 10.25
C VAL A 231 1.69 -0.35 9.83
N ALA A 232 2.65 -0.60 10.72
CA ALA A 232 3.75 -1.52 10.45
C ALA A 232 3.25 -2.96 10.25
N ALA A 233 2.35 -3.44 11.11
CA ALA A 233 1.77 -4.78 10.99
C ALA A 233 0.97 -4.96 9.70
N MET A 234 0.22 -3.94 9.29
CA MET A 234 -0.54 -3.94 8.05
C MET A 234 0.37 -4.00 6.82
N TYR A 235 1.41 -3.16 6.78
CA TYR A 235 2.42 -3.19 5.71
C TYR A 235 3.09 -4.57 5.59
N GLU A 236 3.48 -5.18 6.71
CA GLU A 236 4.11 -6.51 6.70
C GLU A 236 3.12 -7.64 6.35
N PHE A 237 1.86 -7.53 6.77
CA PHE A 237 0.82 -8.51 6.42
C PHE A 237 0.48 -8.47 4.92
N GLU A 238 0.38 -7.27 4.35
CA GLU A 238 -0.01 -7.08 2.96
C GLU A 238 1.10 -7.48 1.99
N LYS A 239 2.38 -7.34 2.38
CA LYS A 239 3.60 -7.74 1.67
C LYS A 239 3.72 -9.21 1.24
N LYS A 240 2.62 -9.98 1.27
CA LYS A 240 2.50 -11.45 1.11
C LYS A 240 3.75 -12.11 0.51
N PRO A 241 4.29 -13.15 1.16
CA PRO A 241 5.55 -13.75 0.74
C PRO A 241 5.60 -14.03 -0.76
N ILE A 242 6.71 -13.66 -1.40
CA ILE A 242 7.00 -14.09 -2.76
C ILE A 242 7.23 -15.59 -2.71
N PHE A 243 6.39 -16.38 -3.36
CA PHE A 243 6.57 -17.83 -3.40
C PHE A 243 7.12 -18.29 -4.73
N SER A 244 7.93 -19.34 -4.72
CA SER A 244 8.38 -19.95 -5.97
C SER A 244 7.22 -20.68 -6.64
N ILE A 245 6.99 -20.40 -7.93
CA ILE A 245 5.95 -21.01 -8.75
C ILE A 245 6.49 -22.08 -9.70
N ASN A 246 7.80 -22.13 -9.91
CA ASN A 246 8.50 -23.12 -10.73
C ASN A 246 9.88 -23.46 -10.13
N HIS A 247 10.51 -24.51 -10.66
CA HIS A 247 11.95 -24.73 -10.48
C HIS A 247 12.74 -23.74 -11.35
N GLY A 248 13.93 -23.33 -10.91
CA GLY A 248 14.80 -22.48 -11.74
C GLY A 248 15.79 -21.65 -10.96
N ASN A 249 16.31 -20.60 -11.58
CA ASN A 249 17.32 -19.75 -10.96
C ASN A 249 16.67 -18.63 -10.12
N TRP A 250 17.31 -18.24 -9.02
CA TRP A 250 16.82 -17.16 -8.15
C TRP A 250 16.66 -15.83 -8.91
N ASN A 251 17.53 -15.56 -9.88
CA ASN A 251 17.51 -14.33 -10.67
C ASN A 251 16.58 -14.38 -11.89
N ASP A 252 15.81 -15.45 -12.07
CA ASP A 252 14.79 -15.57 -13.11
C ASP A 252 13.44 -15.09 -12.56
N THR A 253 12.86 -14.05 -13.17
CA THR A 253 11.59 -13.49 -12.72
C THR A 253 10.42 -14.47 -12.87
N SER A 254 10.49 -15.40 -13.83
CA SER A 254 9.43 -16.39 -14.10
C SER A 254 9.32 -17.50 -13.04
N VAL A 255 10.30 -17.57 -12.14
CA VAL A 255 10.35 -18.52 -11.02
C VAL A 255 9.51 -18.06 -9.84
N TRP A 256 9.20 -16.76 -9.75
CA TRP A 256 8.61 -16.14 -8.57
C TRP A 256 7.20 -15.62 -8.82
N SER A 257 6.33 -15.74 -7.82
CA SER A 257 4.93 -15.33 -7.88
C SER A 257 4.73 -13.85 -8.23
N CYS A 258 5.69 -12.99 -7.93
CA CYS A 258 5.66 -11.56 -8.25
C CYS A 258 6.07 -11.24 -9.70
N ASN A 259 6.48 -12.23 -10.49
CA ASN A 259 7.16 -12.04 -11.78
C ASN A 259 8.34 -11.03 -11.66
N CYS A 260 9.11 -11.16 -10.57
CA CYS A 260 10.19 -10.27 -10.17
C CYS A 260 11.27 -11.08 -9.41
N VAL A 261 12.48 -10.53 -9.24
CA VAL A 261 13.52 -11.17 -8.42
C VAL A 261 13.39 -10.70 -6.97
N PRO A 262 13.28 -11.59 -5.97
CA PRO A 262 13.22 -11.21 -4.57
C PRO A 262 14.43 -10.39 -4.13
N THR A 263 14.17 -9.43 -3.25
CA THR A 263 15.10 -8.44 -2.71
C THR A 263 15.22 -8.57 -1.19
N SER A 264 16.13 -7.81 -0.59
CA SER A 264 16.38 -7.82 0.87
C SER A 264 15.17 -7.42 1.73
N THR A 265 14.08 -6.92 1.15
CA THR A 265 12.86 -6.58 1.86
C THR A 265 11.78 -7.66 1.84
N ASP A 266 12.00 -8.73 1.08
CA ASP A 266 10.95 -9.68 0.74
C ASP A 266 11.01 -10.94 1.61
N VAL A 267 9.86 -11.37 2.12
CA VAL A 267 9.69 -12.72 2.66
C VAL A 267 9.57 -13.65 1.46
N VAL A 268 10.42 -14.66 1.35
CA VAL A 268 10.39 -15.63 0.25
C VAL A 268 9.92 -16.99 0.76
N GLN A 269 8.92 -17.57 0.11
CA GLN A 269 8.41 -18.92 0.37
C GLN A 269 8.84 -19.88 -0.74
N VAL A 270 9.85 -20.70 -0.47
CA VAL A 270 10.39 -21.63 -1.45
C VAL A 270 9.61 -22.95 -1.35
N SER A 271 8.92 -23.31 -2.44
CA SER A 271 8.18 -24.58 -2.59
C SER A 271 8.72 -25.46 -3.73
N HIS A 272 9.72 -24.97 -4.47
CA HIS A 272 10.36 -25.64 -5.60
C HIS A 272 11.88 -25.68 -5.41
N SER A 273 12.61 -26.35 -6.32
CA SER A 273 14.08 -26.30 -6.32
C SER A 273 14.58 -25.04 -7.01
N ILE A 274 15.27 -24.20 -6.25
CA ILE A 274 15.79 -22.91 -6.70
C ILE A 274 17.31 -22.94 -6.64
N SER A 275 17.98 -22.50 -7.70
CA SER A 275 19.44 -22.36 -7.75
C SER A 275 19.84 -20.89 -7.69
N VAL A 276 20.80 -20.52 -6.85
CA VAL A 276 21.46 -19.21 -6.91
C VAL A 276 22.69 -19.35 -7.81
N PRO A 277 22.72 -18.71 -8.99
CA PRO A 277 23.79 -18.93 -9.97
C PRO A 277 25.19 -18.58 -9.47
N ALA A 278 26.21 -19.21 -10.06
CA ALA A 278 27.59 -19.05 -9.65
C ALA A 278 28.04 -17.58 -9.63
N LYS A 279 28.79 -17.19 -8.59
CA LYS A 279 29.32 -15.82 -8.40
C LYS A 279 28.25 -14.72 -8.32
N THR A 280 26.99 -15.06 -8.01
CA THR A 280 25.91 -14.09 -7.81
C THR A 280 25.45 -14.05 -6.35
N ALA A 281 24.64 -13.04 -6.02
CA ALA A 281 23.98 -12.92 -4.72
C ALA A 281 22.47 -12.90 -4.88
N ALA A 282 21.79 -13.78 -4.14
CA ALA A 282 20.36 -13.73 -3.88
C ALA A 282 20.09 -12.92 -2.61
N TYR A 283 18.98 -12.20 -2.58
CA TYR A 283 18.59 -11.36 -1.45
C TYR A 283 17.17 -11.68 -1.00
N ALA A 284 16.96 -11.75 0.31
CA ALA A 284 15.64 -11.87 0.93
C ALA A 284 15.67 -11.19 2.31
N TRP A 285 14.52 -10.76 2.83
CA TRP A 285 14.42 -10.47 4.27
C TRP A 285 14.51 -11.78 5.06
N ASN A 286 13.74 -12.79 4.64
CA ASN A 286 13.76 -14.14 5.19
C ASN A 286 13.36 -15.17 4.13
N VAL A 287 13.87 -16.39 4.22
CA VAL A 287 13.46 -17.52 3.37
C VAL A 287 12.76 -18.57 4.23
N GLN A 288 11.53 -18.89 3.86
CA GLN A 288 10.69 -19.92 4.45
C GLN A 288 10.62 -21.09 3.47
N TYR A 289 10.89 -22.31 3.96
CA TYR A 289 10.85 -23.51 3.13
C TYR A 289 9.54 -24.25 3.37
N ASN A 290 8.76 -24.43 2.30
CA ASN A 290 7.60 -25.30 2.29
C ASN A 290 8.02 -26.74 1.90
N LEU A 291 7.07 -27.68 1.93
CA LEU A 291 7.32 -29.06 1.52
C LEU A 291 7.93 -29.11 0.10
N ASN A 292 9.10 -29.76 -0.05
CA ASN A 292 9.90 -29.86 -1.28
C ASN A 292 10.68 -28.60 -1.72
N GLY A 293 10.59 -27.50 -0.97
CA GLY A 293 11.37 -26.31 -1.23
C GLY A 293 12.85 -26.48 -0.91
N GLN A 294 13.74 -26.08 -1.82
CA GLN A 294 15.18 -26.03 -1.56
C GLN A 294 15.84 -24.89 -2.32
N VAL A 295 16.87 -24.29 -1.71
CA VAL A 295 17.75 -23.30 -2.35
C VAL A 295 19.15 -23.90 -2.42
N ALA A 296 19.64 -24.16 -3.63
CA ALA A 296 21.00 -24.61 -3.90
C ALA A 296 21.87 -23.41 -4.27
N LEU A 297 23.07 -23.32 -3.72
CA LEU A 297 24.06 -22.31 -4.08
C LEU A 297 25.07 -22.93 -5.05
N GLU A 298 25.22 -22.34 -6.24
CA GLU A 298 26.32 -22.70 -7.14
C GLU A 298 27.67 -22.12 -6.63
N SER A 299 28.76 -22.42 -7.32
CA SER A 299 30.11 -22.01 -6.91
C SER A 299 30.20 -20.50 -6.63
N ASP A 300 30.69 -20.14 -5.44
CA ASP A 300 30.83 -18.75 -4.97
C ASP A 300 29.54 -17.92 -4.91
N ALA A 301 28.37 -18.57 -5.01
CA ALA A 301 27.08 -17.91 -4.84
C ALA A 301 26.79 -17.59 -3.36
N ARG A 302 25.98 -16.57 -3.11
CA ARG A 302 25.57 -16.17 -1.76
C ARG A 302 24.06 -15.96 -1.68
N LEU A 303 23.46 -16.38 -0.57
CA LEU A 303 22.12 -15.94 -0.16
C LEU A 303 22.28 -14.99 1.03
N ILE A 304 21.86 -13.74 0.86
CA ILE A 304 22.00 -12.67 1.84
C ILE A 304 20.64 -12.37 2.45
N LEU A 305 20.53 -12.57 3.77
CA LEU A 305 19.31 -12.31 4.54
C LEU A 305 19.44 -11.03 5.37
N SER A 306 18.38 -10.21 5.42
CA SER A 306 18.37 -8.91 6.14
C SER A 306 17.54 -8.94 7.43
N LYS A 307 17.54 -10.09 8.11
CA LYS A 307 16.73 -10.40 9.29
C LYS A 307 16.96 -9.46 10.47
#